data_AF-A0A149S7Y2-F1
#
_entry.id   AF-A0A149S7Y2-F1
#
_cell.length_a   1.000
_cell.length_b   1.000
_cell.length_c   1.000
_cell.angle_alpha   90.00
_cell.angle_beta   90.00
_cell.angle_gamma   90.00
#
_symmetry.space_group_name_H-M   'P 1'
#
loop_
_entity.id
_entity.type
_entity.pdbx_description
1 polymer ?
#
loop_
_entity_poly.entity_id
_entity_poly.type
_entity_poly.pdbx_seq_one_letter_code
_entity_poly.pdbx_strand_id
1 'polypeptide(L)'
;MPGDYHAGVVRLVTLVRNRVSYLLFASVELLPSEMPTPPNPPDGGWGSNFGNDRLCVGRTSLSLAEALDWYEALKLGRATIPGKNFAITASALGPEPDYDGFTVLAEPPPFSPSWHGRPRLHRLVPMAALAEPVQALRDSMVDVSAQGRARQWLRDHIHFDLLAYDDWLGAGVLIAPNPLLRSFGARIVNRAATLETLELGGTPRRGANVTSLRMAVEEVRAGAPAWRAEGSPNALGRFRAPARSQVTMVREELFCPVRGVLDREPPTFFFRSVSVSSSVVAEAKARHVDPPARTPDAAARTVYVRPTPAQRSAPPITPLRALERLQDARAERQGALRPAEAPQVPPGVRLFEHNREETVNWICGLIASARSHVLLVDPYLDADDLQQFATATQYQGVAIRGLINPRPRRHKRIDPSGDSFGDLMLRKIAAFRDPAQEFGEIDIRVSRGRRLHDRFLQIDDVIWHAGHSFNKMGAGEISLMTLVAQPTELAQALAETFAEAEPFETWWTNRPAAIWSFRHEVGHQLRRFAKWIERPSAGQVRGGVDD
;
A
#
# COMPACT_ATOMS: atom_id res chain seq x y z
N MET A 1 5.96 -9.93 35.89
CA MET A 1 6.27 -10.07 37.34
C MET A 1 5.13 -10.79 38.04
N PRO A 2 5.39 -11.45 39.18
CA PRO A 2 4.31 -11.99 40.01
C PRO A 2 3.27 -10.91 40.32
N GLY A 3 2.00 -11.21 40.08
CA GLY A 3 0.89 -10.27 40.29
C GLY A 3 0.63 -9.25 39.19
N ASP A 4 1.37 -9.25 38.07
CA ASP A 4 1.03 -8.41 36.91
C ASP A 4 -0.21 -8.94 36.17
N TYR A 5 -0.27 -10.27 36.03
CA TYR A 5 -1.32 -11.01 35.34
C TYR A 5 -1.73 -12.23 36.17
N HIS A 6 -3.00 -12.59 36.18
CA HIS A 6 -3.49 -13.77 36.91
C HIS A 6 -3.89 -14.94 36.00
N ALA A 7 -4.20 -14.68 34.73
CA ALA A 7 -4.67 -15.68 33.79
C ALA A 7 -4.29 -15.32 32.34
N GLY A 8 -4.39 -16.30 31.45
CA GLY A 8 -4.26 -16.11 30.00
C GLY A 8 -5.46 -16.67 29.25
N VAL A 9 -5.85 -16.02 28.15
CA VAL A 9 -6.96 -16.45 27.29
C VAL A 9 -6.42 -16.81 25.92
N VAL A 10 -6.53 -18.08 25.55
CA VAL A 10 -6.17 -18.56 24.21
C VAL A 10 -7.39 -18.38 23.31
N ARG A 11 -7.26 -17.59 22.24
CA ARG A 11 -8.18 -17.60 21.09
C ARG A 11 -7.50 -18.35 19.97
N LEU A 12 -8.17 -19.36 19.42
CA LEU A 12 -7.61 -20.22 18.37
C LEU A 12 -8.59 -20.31 17.21
N VAL A 13 -8.09 -20.07 16.01
CA VAL A 13 -8.85 -20.19 14.76
C VAL A 13 -8.17 -21.24 13.90
N THR A 14 -8.93 -22.25 13.48
CA THR A 14 -8.42 -23.34 12.65
C THR A 14 -9.32 -23.64 11.47
N LEU A 15 -8.70 -24.07 10.38
CA LEU A 15 -9.34 -24.66 9.21
C LEU A 15 -9.16 -26.18 9.28
N VAL A 16 -10.25 -26.94 9.29
CA VAL A 16 -10.21 -28.40 9.26
C VAL A 16 -10.54 -28.88 7.86
N ARG A 17 -9.59 -29.57 7.21
CA ARG A 17 -9.76 -30.24 5.92
C ARG A 17 -9.15 -31.63 6.00
N ASN A 18 -9.86 -32.66 5.51
CA ASN A 18 -9.39 -34.05 5.54
C ASN A 18 -8.96 -34.53 6.94
N ARG A 19 -9.70 -34.12 7.99
CA ARG A 19 -9.42 -34.42 9.41
C ARG A 19 -8.10 -33.83 9.96
N VAL A 20 -7.45 -32.94 9.22
CA VAL A 20 -6.27 -32.19 9.68
C VAL A 20 -6.69 -30.78 10.08
N SER A 21 -6.23 -30.31 11.23
CA SER A 21 -6.52 -28.97 11.75
C SER A 21 -5.37 -28.03 11.45
N TYR A 22 -5.57 -27.10 10.51
CA TYR A 22 -4.58 -26.11 10.10
C TYR A 22 -4.77 -24.80 10.87
N LEU A 23 -3.66 -24.21 11.34
CA LEU A 23 -3.67 -22.91 12.00
C LEU A 23 -4.07 -21.80 11.01
N LEU A 24 -5.14 -21.06 11.33
CA LEU A 24 -5.47 -19.79 10.65
C LEU A 24 -4.99 -18.59 11.46
N PHE A 25 -5.15 -18.61 12.78
CA PHE A 25 -4.72 -17.54 13.66
C PHE A 25 -4.78 -18.02 15.12
N ALA A 26 -3.85 -17.56 15.96
CA ALA A 26 -3.93 -17.76 17.40
C ALA A 26 -3.50 -16.51 18.18
N SER A 27 -4.15 -16.24 19.30
CA SER A 27 -3.72 -15.22 20.26
C SER A 27 -3.76 -15.75 21.70
N VAL A 28 -2.77 -15.41 22.51
CA VAL A 28 -2.77 -15.58 23.96
C VAL A 28 -2.83 -14.19 24.59
N GLU A 29 -3.96 -13.85 25.20
CA GLU A 29 -4.17 -12.56 25.87
C GLU A 29 -3.91 -12.71 27.37
N LEU A 30 -2.92 -12.01 27.90
CA LEU A 30 -2.65 -11.97 29.34
C LEU A 30 -3.61 -10.99 30.03
N LEU A 31 -4.25 -11.45 31.10
CA LEU A 31 -5.24 -10.65 31.84
C LEU A 31 -4.60 -10.02 33.08
N PRO A 32 -4.53 -8.67 33.16
CA PRO A 32 -4.10 -8.00 34.39
C PRO A 32 -4.99 -8.40 35.57
N SER A 33 -4.48 -8.42 36.80
CA SER A 33 -5.20 -8.91 37.99
C SER A 33 -6.55 -8.22 38.28
N GLU A 34 -6.76 -7.03 37.73
CA GLU A 34 -8.02 -6.29 37.81
C GLU A 34 -9.10 -6.82 36.85
N MET A 35 -8.71 -7.47 35.75
CA MET A 35 -9.61 -7.88 34.67
C MET A 35 -10.26 -9.23 34.99
N PRO A 36 -11.58 -9.36 34.83
CA PRO A 36 -12.23 -10.66 35.02
C PRO A 36 -11.84 -11.63 33.91
N THR A 37 -11.74 -12.91 34.26
CA THR A 37 -11.58 -13.97 33.28
C THR A 37 -12.86 -14.12 32.46
N PRO A 38 -12.81 -14.04 31.11
CA PRO A 38 -14.01 -14.19 30.30
C PRO A 38 -14.54 -15.63 30.40
N PRO A 39 -15.88 -15.81 30.33
CA PRO A 39 -16.46 -17.14 30.32
C PRO A 39 -16.03 -17.91 29.07
N ASN A 40 -15.82 -19.21 29.21
CA ASN A 40 -15.60 -20.08 28.06
C ASN A 40 -16.89 -20.14 27.22
N PRO A 41 -16.78 -20.18 25.88
CA PRO A 41 -17.92 -20.41 25.01
C PRO A 41 -18.50 -21.82 25.23
N PRO A 42 -19.79 -22.04 24.90
CA PRO A 42 -20.38 -23.37 24.94
C PRO A 42 -19.59 -24.34 24.07
N ASP A 43 -19.47 -25.59 24.52
CA ASP A 43 -18.74 -26.68 23.84
C ASP A 43 -17.28 -26.38 23.45
N GLY A 44 -16.68 -25.37 24.09
CA GLY A 44 -15.30 -24.94 23.87
C GLY A 44 -15.07 -24.10 22.60
N GLY A 45 -16.13 -23.71 21.89
CA GLY A 45 -16.04 -22.83 20.72
C GLY A 45 -17.17 -23.00 19.72
N TRP A 46 -17.00 -22.38 18.56
CA TRP A 46 -17.93 -22.42 17.44
C TRP A 46 -17.29 -23.11 16.25
N GLY A 47 -18.10 -23.81 15.45
CA GLY A 47 -17.61 -24.35 14.19
C GLY A 47 -18.71 -24.45 13.13
N SER A 48 -18.34 -24.24 11.88
CA SER A 48 -19.27 -24.27 10.74
C SER A 48 -18.58 -24.85 9.51
N ASN A 49 -19.35 -25.55 8.66
CA ASN A 49 -18.88 -26.15 7.43
C ASN A 49 -19.12 -25.20 6.25
N PHE A 50 -18.13 -25.11 5.36
CA PHE A 50 -18.12 -24.31 4.14
C PHE A 50 -17.55 -25.18 3.01
N GLY A 51 -18.41 -25.97 2.37
CA GLY A 51 -17.97 -26.99 1.40
C GLY A 51 -17.20 -28.11 2.08
N ASN A 52 -15.98 -28.39 1.61
CA ASN A 52 -15.09 -29.41 2.17
C ASN A 52 -14.32 -28.94 3.42
N ASP A 53 -14.47 -27.66 3.77
CA ASP A 53 -13.76 -27.02 4.86
C ASP A 53 -14.65 -26.86 6.07
N ARG A 54 -14.09 -27.05 7.25
CA ARG A 54 -14.74 -26.69 8.51
C ARG A 54 -13.91 -25.65 9.24
N LEU A 55 -14.47 -24.47 9.44
CA LEU A 55 -13.85 -23.43 10.26
C LEU A 55 -14.24 -23.65 11.72
N CYS A 56 -13.26 -23.48 12.62
CA CYS A 56 -13.47 -23.57 14.06
C CYS A 56 -12.82 -22.36 14.75
N VAL A 57 -13.54 -21.77 15.70
CA VAL A 57 -13.06 -20.67 16.56
C VAL A 57 -13.25 -21.11 18.01
N GLY A 58 -12.16 -21.19 18.76
CA GLY A 58 -12.15 -21.52 20.18
C GLY A 58 -11.69 -20.35 21.04
N ARG A 59 -12.21 -20.27 22.26
CA ARG A 59 -11.70 -19.39 23.32
C ARG A 59 -11.58 -20.19 24.60
N THR A 60 -10.40 -20.23 25.19
CA THR A 60 -10.14 -21.02 26.41
C THR A 60 -9.34 -20.20 27.39
N SER A 61 -9.91 -19.99 28.57
CA SER A 61 -9.23 -19.40 29.72
C SER A 61 -8.39 -20.45 30.43
N LEU A 62 -7.10 -20.15 30.64
CA LEU A 62 -6.12 -21.01 31.30
C LEU A 62 -5.45 -20.25 32.46
N SER A 63 -4.78 -20.98 33.35
CA SER A 63 -3.85 -20.33 34.28
C SER A 63 -2.75 -19.61 33.49
N LEU A 64 -2.10 -18.61 34.11
CA LEU A 64 -1.03 -17.86 33.46
C LEU A 64 0.10 -18.80 32.96
N ALA A 65 0.50 -19.78 33.77
CA ALA A 65 1.56 -20.73 33.40
C ALA A 65 1.15 -21.58 32.19
N GLU A 66 -0.03 -22.22 32.24
CA GLU A 66 -0.53 -23.06 31.13
C GLU A 66 -0.71 -22.27 29.82
N ALA A 67 -1.13 -21.01 29.90
CA ALA A 67 -1.27 -20.16 28.71
C ALA A 67 0.08 -19.85 28.06
N LEU A 68 1.11 -19.60 28.86
CA LEU A 68 2.47 -19.36 28.38
C LEU A 68 3.10 -20.65 27.84
N ASP A 69 2.91 -21.77 28.53
CA ASP A 69 3.37 -23.08 28.08
C ASP A 69 2.72 -23.48 26.75
N TRP A 70 1.42 -23.19 26.58
CA TRP A 70 0.72 -23.41 25.32
C TRP A 70 1.30 -22.55 24.19
N TYR A 71 1.63 -21.28 24.47
CA TYR A 71 2.24 -20.38 23.49
C TYR A 71 3.64 -20.84 23.07
N GLU A 72 4.47 -21.29 24.00
CA GLU A 72 5.78 -21.88 23.68
C GLU A 72 5.63 -23.21 22.93
N ALA A 73 4.63 -24.03 23.26
CA ALA A 73 4.31 -25.23 22.48
C ALA A 73 3.91 -24.88 21.04
N LEU A 74 3.17 -23.77 20.83
CA LEU A 74 2.82 -23.30 19.49
C LEU A 74 4.06 -22.88 18.70
N LYS A 75 4.94 -22.11 19.32
CA LYS A 75 6.24 -21.70 18.76
C LYS A 75 7.10 -22.90 18.34
N LEU A 76 7.06 -23.99 19.11
CA LEU A 76 7.77 -25.24 18.81
C LEU A 76 7.03 -26.15 17.81
N GLY A 77 5.86 -25.76 17.31
CA GLY A 77 5.04 -26.58 16.40
C GLY A 77 4.41 -27.81 17.07
N ARG A 78 4.21 -27.78 18.39
CA ARG A 78 3.70 -28.89 19.21
C ARG A 78 2.37 -28.58 19.90
N ALA A 79 1.78 -27.41 19.66
CA ALA A 79 0.51 -27.04 20.28
C ALA A 79 -0.64 -27.95 19.84
N THR A 80 -1.52 -28.23 20.79
CA THR A 80 -2.81 -28.89 20.56
C THR A 80 -3.95 -27.89 20.78
N ILE A 81 -5.15 -28.24 20.33
CA ILE A 81 -6.36 -27.47 20.68
C ILE A 81 -6.52 -27.52 22.21
N PRO A 82 -6.63 -26.38 22.92
CA PRO A 82 -6.79 -26.38 24.37
C PRO A 82 -7.92 -27.29 24.87
N GLY A 83 -7.64 -28.11 25.88
CA GLY A 83 -8.57 -29.11 26.41
C GLY A 83 -8.83 -30.33 25.52
N LYS A 84 -8.10 -30.47 24.40
CA LYS A 84 -8.21 -31.61 23.48
C LYS A 84 -6.83 -32.12 23.04
N ASN A 85 -6.75 -33.38 22.65
CA ASN A 85 -5.51 -34.01 22.16
C ASN A 85 -5.34 -33.93 20.64
N PHE A 86 -5.94 -32.92 19.99
CA PHE A 86 -5.81 -32.71 18.54
C PHE A 86 -4.65 -31.76 18.25
N ALA A 87 -3.64 -32.24 17.51
CA ALA A 87 -2.51 -31.43 17.08
C ALA A 87 -2.93 -30.34 16.09
N ILE A 88 -2.28 -29.19 16.20
CA ILE A 88 -2.43 -28.07 15.26
C ILE A 88 -1.31 -28.16 14.23
N THR A 89 -1.67 -28.16 12.95
CA THR A 89 -0.72 -28.12 11.83
C THR A 89 -0.47 -26.67 11.44
N ALA A 90 0.78 -26.23 11.52
CA ALA A 90 1.20 -24.88 11.14
C ALA A 90 2.52 -24.94 10.36
N SER A 91 2.76 -23.94 9.51
CA SER A 91 4.10 -23.71 8.97
C SER A 91 5.08 -23.41 10.11
N ALA A 92 6.37 -23.65 9.91
CA ALA A 92 7.39 -23.30 10.91
C ALA A 92 7.24 -21.82 11.31
N LEU A 93 7.20 -21.55 12.61
CA LEU A 93 6.96 -20.21 13.15
C LEU A 93 8.26 -19.62 13.70
N GLY A 94 8.51 -18.35 13.40
CA GLY A 94 9.65 -17.57 13.88
C GLY A 94 9.20 -16.41 14.77
N PRO A 95 9.87 -16.14 15.89
CA PRO A 95 9.47 -15.07 16.81
C PRO A 95 9.85 -13.68 16.30
N GLU A 96 8.98 -12.70 16.52
CA GLU A 96 9.22 -11.29 16.29
C GLU A 96 8.58 -10.49 17.44
N PRO A 97 9.35 -9.69 18.20
CA PRO A 97 10.77 -9.35 18.00
C PRO A 97 11.76 -10.38 18.56
N ASP A 98 13.00 -10.35 18.05
CA ASP A 98 14.16 -11.04 18.67
C ASP A 98 14.85 -10.15 19.72
N TYR A 99 15.16 -10.71 20.90
CA TYR A 99 15.69 -10.13 22.15
C TYR A 99 14.92 -8.92 22.77
N ASP A 100 14.66 -9.00 24.08
CA ASP A 100 13.73 -8.17 24.91
C ASP A 100 12.23 -8.28 24.59
N GLY A 101 11.86 -9.17 23.68
CA GLY A 101 10.67 -10.04 23.77
C GLY A 101 9.30 -9.40 23.57
N PHE A 102 9.18 -8.08 23.46
CA PHE A 102 7.91 -7.43 23.16
C PHE A 102 8.09 -6.19 22.28
N THR A 103 7.16 -5.99 21.36
CA THR A 103 7.00 -4.75 20.58
C THR A 103 5.73 -4.03 21.00
N VAL A 104 5.73 -2.70 20.91
CA VAL A 104 4.53 -1.87 21.07
C VAL A 104 4.23 -1.28 19.70
N LEU A 105 3.09 -1.65 19.13
CA LEU A 105 2.66 -1.09 17.85
C LEU A 105 2.13 0.33 18.05
N ALA A 106 2.36 1.19 17.05
CA ALA A 106 1.80 2.55 17.03
C ALA A 106 0.28 2.54 17.06
N GLU A 107 -0.32 1.60 16.31
CA GLU A 107 -1.76 1.32 16.32
C GLU A 107 -2.03 -0.04 16.97
N PRO A 108 -3.10 -0.16 17.79
CA PRO A 108 -3.46 -1.44 18.37
C PRO A 108 -3.79 -2.48 17.29
N PRO A 109 -3.48 -3.78 17.51
CA PRO A 109 -3.88 -4.83 16.59
C PRO A 109 -5.40 -4.84 16.33
N PRO A 110 -5.86 -5.27 15.13
CA PRO A 110 -7.27 -5.22 14.76
C PRO A 110 -8.16 -6.13 15.63
N PHE A 111 -7.58 -7.12 16.31
CA PHE A 111 -8.25 -8.03 17.24
C PHE A 111 -8.11 -7.62 18.72
N SER A 112 -7.46 -6.48 18.99
CA SER A 112 -7.21 -6.00 20.35
C SER A 112 -8.43 -5.22 20.85
N PRO A 113 -9.07 -5.62 21.96
CA PRO A 113 -10.06 -4.80 22.65
C PRO A 113 -9.55 -3.39 22.96
N SER A 114 -10.45 -2.40 22.94
CA SER A 114 -10.12 -0.99 23.19
C SER A 114 -9.48 -0.74 24.56
N TRP A 115 -9.80 -1.53 25.57
CA TRP A 115 -9.24 -1.41 26.92
C TRP A 115 -7.75 -1.79 27.00
N HIS A 116 -7.20 -2.46 25.98
CA HIS A 116 -5.77 -2.75 25.94
C HIS A 116 -4.91 -1.50 25.76
N GLY A 117 -5.46 -0.42 25.16
CA GLY A 117 -4.65 0.70 24.69
C GLY A 117 -3.67 0.23 23.64
N ARG A 118 -2.36 0.42 23.89
CA ARG A 118 -1.26 -0.14 23.08
C ARG A 118 -0.60 -1.31 23.81
N PRO A 119 -1.11 -2.54 23.66
CA PRO A 119 -0.54 -3.68 24.35
C PRO A 119 0.85 -3.99 23.80
N ARG A 120 1.68 -4.59 24.65
CA ARG A 120 2.94 -5.20 24.24
C ARG A 120 2.63 -6.51 23.52
N LEU A 121 3.32 -6.79 22.42
CA LEU A 121 3.11 -7.97 21.59
C LEU A 121 4.38 -8.76 21.38
N HIS A 122 4.27 -10.08 21.43
CA HIS A 122 5.24 -10.99 20.86
C HIS A 122 4.54 -11.80 19.78
N ARG A 123 5.03 -11.75 18.55
CA ARG A 123 4.40 -12.36 17.37
C ARG A 123 5.21 -13.58 16.94
N LEU A 124 4.51 -14.59 16.47
CA LEU A 124 5.05 -15.76 15.78
C LEU A 124 4.63 -15.63 14.32
N VAL A 125 5.62 -15.47 13.44
CA VAL A 125 5.44 -15.24 12.01
C VAL A 125 5.68 -16.55 11.25
N PRO A 126 4.84 -16.91 10.26
CA PRO A 126 5.13 -18.01 9.36
C PRO A 126 6.44 -17.81 8.60
N MET A 127 7.38 -18.73 8.76
CA MET A 127 8.71 -18.70 8.12
C MET A 127 8.75 -19.42 6.77
N ALA A 128 7.66 -20.07 6.41
CA ALA A 128 7.46 -20.75 5.15
C ALA A 128 6.07 -20.42 4.60
N ALA A 129 5.82 -20.80 3.35
CA ALA A 129 4.51 -20.66 2.74
C ALA A 129 3.43 -21.33 3.62
N LEU A 130 2.23 -20.74 3.68
CA LEU A 130 1.10 -21.29 4.43
C LEU A 130 0.72 -22.67 3.87
N ALA A 131 0.07 -23.52 4.66
CA ALA A 131 -0.45 -24.78 4.13
C ALA A 131 -1.42 -24.54 2.96
N GLU A 132 -1.44 -25.41 1.95
CA GLU A 132 -2.29 -25.26 0.76
C GLU A 132 -3.76 -24.94 1.10
N PRO A 133 -4.42 -25.59 2.08
CA PRO A 133 -5.81 -25.27 2.40
C PRO A 133 -6.00 -23.83 2.91
N VAL A 134 -5.01 -23.31 3.64
CA VAL A 134 -5.01 -21.95 4.17
C VAL A 134 -4.75 -20.94 3.05
N GLN A 135 -3.82 -21.26 2.13
CA GLN A 135 -3.59 -20.44 0.93
C GLN A 135 -4.83 -20.42 0.04
N ALA A 136 -5.44 -21.58 -0.20
CA ALA A 136 -6.66 -21.69 -0.98
C ALA A 136 -7.81 -20.88 -0.36
N LEU A 137 -7.97 -20.87 0.98
CA LEU A 137 -8.97 -20.02 1.64
C LEU A 137 -8.72 -18.52 1.39
N ARG A 138 -7.45 -18.10 1.34
CA ARG A 138 -7.04 -16.72 1.03
C ARG A 138 -7.26 -16.39 -0.46
N ASP A 139 -6.88 -17.30 -1.35
CA ASP A 139 -6.72 -17.05 -2.80
C ASP A 139 -7.97 -17.41 -3.64
N SER A 140 -8.79 -18.36 -3.19
CA SER A 140 -9.91 -18.89 -3.98
C SER A 140 -11.08 -17.93 -4.02
N MET A 141 -11.11 -17.05 -5.03
CA MET A 141 -12.27 -16.22 -5.41
C MET A 141 -13.31 -16.95 -6.29
N VAL A 142 -13.27 -18.30 -6.36
CA VAL A 142 -13.98 -19.07 -7.39
C VAL A 142 -15.46 -19.35 -7.06
N ASP A 143 -15.86 -19.31 -5.78
CA ASP A 143 -17.28 -19.32 -5.36
C ASP A 143 -17.55 -18.18 -4.37
N VAL A 144 -17.93 -17.04 -4.93
CA VAL A 144 -18.19 -15.77 -4.22
C VAL A 144 -19.20 -15.95 -3.07
N SER A 145 -20.10 -16.94 -3.15
CA SER A 145 -21.17 -17.14 -2.17
C SER A 145 -20.73 -17.89 -0.90
N ALA A 146 -19.90 -18.94 -1.04
CA ALA A 146 -19.42 -19.73 0.09
C ALA A 146 -18.31 -19.02 0.86
N GLN A 147 -17.38 -18.36 0.14
CA GLN A 147 -16.27 -17.63 0.77
C GLN A 147 -16.75 -16.35 1.47
N GLY A 148 -17.71 -15.62 0.88
CA GLY A 148 -18.33 -14.46 1.53
C GLY A 148 -18.97 -14.83 2.87
N ARG A 149 -19.65 -15.98 2.93
CA ARG A 149 -20.22 -16.52 4.18
C ARG A 149 -19.14 -16.97 5.16
N ALA A 150 -18.08 -17.62 4.70
CA ALA A 150 -16.97 -18.05 5.57
C ALA A 150 -16.23 -16.85 6.20
N ARG A 151 -15.94 -15.82 5.40
CA ARG A 151 -15.31 -14.57 5.86
C ARG A 151 -16.20 -13.81 6.84
N GLN A 152 -17.49 -13.68 6.53
CA GLN A 152 -18.44 -13.06 7.44
C GLN A 152 -18.56 -13.85 8.75
N TRP A 153 -18.66 -15.18 8.67
CA TRP A 153 -18.70 -16.04 9.84
C TRP A 153 -17.45 -15.88 10.70
N LEU A 154 -16.25 -15.84 10.12
CA LEU A 154 -15.02 -15.55 10.89
C LEU A 154 -15.13 -14.19 11.58
N ARG A 155 -15.46 -13.14 10.83
CA ARG A 155 -15.59 -11.78 11.36
C ARG A 155 -16.57 -11.70 12.54
N ASP A 156 -17.71 -12.41 12.47
CA ASP A 156 -18.71 -12.42 13.53
C ASP A 156 -18.19 -13.07 14.83
N HIS A 157 -17.26 -14.02 14.74
CA HIS A 157 -16.76 -14.80 15.88
C HIS A 157 -15.40 -14.33 16.41
N ILE A 158 -14.58 -13.69 15.59
CA ILE A 158 -13.26 -13.16 15.99
C ILE A 158 -13.24 -11.63 16.08
N HIS A 159 -14.30 -10.96 15.63
CA HIS A 159 -14.51 -9.50 15.66
C HIS A 159 -13.51 -8.67 14.82
N PHE A 160 -12.78 -9.31 13.92
CA PHE A 160 -11.99 -8.63 12.89
C PHE A 160 -11.95 -9.47 11.60
N ASP A 161 -11.52 -8.84 10.50
CA ASP A 161 -11.45 -9.48 9.20
C ASP A 161 -10.06 -10.09 8.95
N LEU A 162 -9.86 -11.33 9.38
CA LEU A 162 -8.57 -12.02 9.24
C LEU A 162 -8.05 -12.08 7.79
N LEU A 163 -8.95 -12.11 6.79
CA LEU A 163 -8.53 -12.14 5.38
C LEU A 163 -8.19 -10.75 4.83
N ALA A 164 -8.71 -9.66 5.45
CA ALA A 164 -8.22 -8.31 5.17
C ALA A 164 -6.85 -8.06 5.84
N TYR A 165 -6.63 -8.64 7.02
CA TYR A 165 -5.37 -8.58 7.76
C TYR A 165 -4.58 -9.87 7.57
N ASP A 166 -4.36 -10.26 6.31
CA ASP A 166 -3.78 -11.55 5.93
C ASP A 166 -2.30 -11.71 6.29
N ASP A 167 -1.63 -10.65 6.73
CA ASP A 167 -0.31 -10.74 7.37
C ASP A 167 -0.38 -11.50 8.71
N TRP A 168 -1.54 -11.57 9.36
CA TRP A 168 -1.77 -12.37 10.58
C TRP A 168 -2.19 -13.81 10.29
N LEU A 169 -2.37 -14.17 9.02
CA LEU A 169 -2.79 -15.51 8.65
C LEU A 169 -1.66 -16.51 8.94
N GLY A 170 -2.01 -17.59 9.64
CA GLY A 170 -1.06 -18.59 10.14
C GLY A 170 -0.19 -18.10 11.30
N ALA A 171 -0.41 -16.90 11.84
CA ALA A 171 0.41 -16.33 12.92
C ALA A 171 -0.12 -16.71 14.31
N GLY A 172 0.78 -16.65 15.29
CA GLY A 172 0.45 -16.69 16.72
C GLY A 172 0.86 -15.37 17.39
N VAL A 173 0.10 -14.86 18.36
CA VAL A 173 0.46 -13.62 19.06
C VAL A 173 0.25 -13.73 20.56
N LEU A 174 1.24 -13.34 21.35
CA LEU A 174 1.11 -13.13 22.79
C LEU A 174 0.87 -11.63 23.02
N ILE A 175 -0.23 -11.32 23.69
CA ILE A 175 -0.70 -9.96 23.95
C ILE A 175 -0.56 -9.71 25.45
N ALA A 176 0.24 -8.72 25.81
CA ALA A 176 0.50 -8.31 27.20
C ALA A 176 0.09 -6.84 27.40
N PRO A 177 -1.19 -6.57 27.73
CA PRO A 177 -1.66 -5.22 28.06
C PRO A 177 -0.87 -4.60 29.21
N ASN A 178 -0.85 -3.28 29.32
CA ASN A 178 -0.15 -2.59 30.41
C ASN A 178 -0.67 -3.08 31.78
N PRO A 179 0.16 -3.70 32.63
CA PRO A 179 -0.28 -4.26 33.90
C PRO A 179 -0.39 -3.21 35.01
N LEU A 180 0.15 -2.00 34.81
CA LEU A 180 0.24 -0.96 35.84
C LEU A 180 -0.74 0.19 35.62
N LEU A 181 -0.94 0.62 34.37
CA LEU A 181 -1.85 1.71 34.00
C LEU A 181 -2.96 1.21 33.06
N ARG A 182 -4.16 1.78 33.16
CA ARG A 182 -5.28 1.52 32.23
C ARG A 182 -5.14 2.27 30.90
N SER A 183 -4.44 3.39 30.93
CA SER A 183 -4.13 4.23 29.79
C SER A 183 -2.86 5.01 30.08
N PHE A 184 -2.21 5.51 29.04
CA PHE A 184 -1.09 6.43 29.12
C PHE A 184 -1.25 7.45 28.00
N GLY A 185 -0.96 8.71 28.31
CA GLY A 185 -1.10 9.81 27.37
C GLY A 185 -0.50 11.09 27.92
N ALA A 186 -0.30 12.07 27.04
CA ALA A 186 0.12 13.41 27.38
C ALA A 186 -1.00 14.43 27.13
N ARG A 187 -1.08 15.45 27.99
CA ARG A 187 -1.95 16.61 27.79
C ARG A 187 -1.27 17.89 28.24
N ILE A 188 -1.61 19.01 27.62
CA ILE A 188 -1.13 20.33 28.06
C ILE A 188 -2.01 20.81 29.22
N VAL A 189 -1.40 21.10 30.38
CA VAL A 189 -2.10 21.59 31.58
C VAL A 189 -1.92 23.09 31.82
N ASN A 190 -0.88 23.69 31.22
CA ASN A 190 -0.67 25.13 31.23
C ASN A 190 -0.26 25.59 29.83
N ARG A 191 -0.99 26.57 29.27
CA ARG A 191 -0.84 27.12 27.92
C ARG A 191 -0.26 28.55 27.92
N ALA A 192 0.64 28.88 28.84
CA ALA A 192 1.27 30.21 28.83
C ALA A 192 2.21 30.35 27.61
N ALA A 193 2.23 31.55 27.01
CA ALA A 193 3.01 31.82 25.79
C ALA A 193 4.53 31.61 25.96
N THR A 194 5.04 31.76 27.18
CA THR A 194 6.47 31.67 27.51
C THR A 194 6.88 30.33 28.11
N LEU A 195 5.95 29.58 28.69
CA LEU A 195 6.19 28.32 29.39
C LEU A 195 4.95 27.43 29.27
N GLU A 196 5.09 26.27 28.64
CA GLU A 196 4.04 25.25 28.63
C GLU A 196 4.36 24.15 29.63
N THR A 197 3.32 23.53 30.21
CA THR A 197 3.51 22.36 31.06
C THR A 197 2.67 21.22 30.51
N LEU A 198 3.35 20.10 30.23
CA LEU A 198 2.71 18.85 29.87
C LEU A 198 2.53 18.00 31.13
N GLU A 199 1.40 17.32 31.21
CA GLU A 199 1.17 16.26 32.19
C GLU A 199 1.08 14.93 31.43
N LEU A 200 1.97 14.02 31.79
CA LEU A 200 2.00 12.65 31.32
C LEU A 200 1.38 11.76 32.39
N GLY A 201 0.75 10.68 31.94
CA GLY A 201 0.34 9.60 32.82
C GLY A 201 -1.04 9.07 32.48
N GLY A 202 -1.57 8.30 33.41
CA GLY A 202 -2.91 7.75 33.28
C GLY A 202 -3.37 7.12 34.57
N THR A 203 -4.47 6.38 34.51
CA THR A 203 -5.11 5.83 35.71
C THR A 203 -4.41 4.54 36.12
N PRO A 204 -3.81 4.44 37.32
CA PRO A 204 -3.26 3.19 37.81
C PRO A 204 -4.34 2.11 37.94
N ARG A 205 -3.98 0.86 37.64
CA ARG A 205 -4.85 -0.28 37.90
C ARG A 205 -4.99 -0.51 39.40
N ARG A 206 -6.08 -1.15 39.81
CA ARG A 206 -6.34 -1.46 41.22
C ARG A 206 -5.19 -2.28 41.81
N GLY A 207 -4.55 -1.76 42.86
CA GLY A 207 -3.44 -2.42 43.55
C GLY A 207 -2.07 -2.34 42.83
N ALA A 208 -1.98 -1.65 41.69
CA ALA A 208 -0.73 -1.54 40.95
C ALA A 208 0.28 -0.62 41.66
N ASN A 209 1.53 -1.07 41.73
CA ASN A 209 2.64 -0.26 42.22
C ASN A 209 3.34 0.48 41.06
N VAL A 210 3.12 1.79 40.98
CA VAL A 210 3.65 2.66 39.92
C VAL A 210 5.04 3.24 40.21
N THR A 211 5.63 2.97 41.38
CA THR A 211 6.91 3.57 41.81
C THR A 211 8.09 3.21 40.91
N SER A 212 8.01 2.06 40.24
CA SER A 212 9.03 1.59 39.28
C SER A 212 8.90 2.19 37.87
N LEU A 213 7.86 3.00 37.62
CA LEU A 213 7.64 3.59 36.30
C LEU A 213 8.57 4.78 36.05
N ARG A 214 8.93 4.95 34.78
CA ARG A 214 9.58 6.11 34.20
C ARG A 214 8.74 6.59 33.03
N MET A 215 8.47 7.89 32.99
CA MET A 215 7.72 8.54 31.93
C MET A 215 8.62 9.54 31.25
N ALA A 216 8.67 9.50 29.92
CA ALA A 216 9.40 10.47 29.13
C ALA A 216 8.49 11.10 28.07
N VAL A 217 8.72 12.39 27.84
CA VAL A 217 8.16 13.13 26.71
C VAL A 217 9.30 13.76 25.93
N GLU A 218 9.23 13.69 24.61
CA GLU A 218 10.20 14.31 23.72
C GLU A 218 9.48 15.12 22.64
N GLU A 219 9.78 16.41 22.54
CA GLU A 219 9.33 17.22 21.42
C GLU A 219 10.15 16.88 20.17
N VAL A 220 9.48 16.71 19.04
CA VAL A 220 10.10 16.49 17.73
C VAL A 220 9.78 17.67 16.82
N ARG A 221 10.80 18.31 16.26
CA ARG A 221 10.69 19.42 15.29
C ARG A 221 11.43 19.05 14.02
N ALA A 222 10.76 19.16 12.87
CA ALA A 222 11.33 18.82 11.56
C ALA A 222 11.99 17.41 11.54
N GLY A 223 11.41 16.45 12.27
CA GLY A 223 11.91 15.07 12.36
C GLY A 223 13.06 14.84 13.36
N ALA A 224 13.54 15.89 14.04
CA ALA A 224 14.63 15.79 15.03
C ALA A 224 14.14 16.07 16.47
N PRO A 225 14.75 15.44 17.49
CA PRO A 225 14.50 15.76 18.89
C PRO A 225 14.84 17.22 19.21
N ALA A 226 13.92 17.96 19.83
CA ALA A 226 14.11 19.38 20.20
C ALA A 226 14.19 19.59 21.72
N TRP A 227 13.41 18.84 22.49
CA TRP A 227 13.36 18.91 23.95
C TRP A 227 12.95 17.56 24.51
N ARG A 228 13.50 17.17 25.66
CA ARG A 228 13.12 15.94 26.37
C ARG A 228 12.98 16.20 27.85
N ALA A 229 11.96 15.62 28.46
CA ALA A 229 11.79 15.56 29.90
C ALA A 229 11.47 14.14 30.34
N GLU A 230 12.04 13.72 31.46
CA GLU A 230 11.83 12.40 32.05
C GLU A 230 11.56 12.54 33.55
N GLY A 231 10.70 11.68 34.09
CA GLY A 231 10.50 11.62 35.53
C GLY A 231 9.71 10.40 35.99
N SER A 232 9.54 10.34 37.31
CA SER A 232 8.73 9.31 37.97
C SER A 232 7.30 9.83 38.15
N PRO A 233 6.27 8.98 38.02
CA PRO A 233 4.93 9.39 38.38
C PRO A 233 4.79 9.61 39.88
N ASN A 234 3.88 10.51 40.26
CA ASN A 234 3.35 10.61 41.61
C ASN A 234 2.43 9.42 41.95
N ALA A 235 1.86 9.42 43.16
CA ALA A 235 0.94 8.38 43.62
C ALA A 235 -0.32 8.20 42.74
N LEU A 236 -0.68 9.21 41.94
CA LEU A 236 -1.80 9.17 41.00
C LEU A 236 -1.39 8.66 39.60
N GLY A 237 -0.14 8.23 39.41
CA GLY A 237 0.35 7.79 38.10
C GLY A 237 0.63 8.94 37.14
N ARG A 238 0.99 10.14 37.63
CA ARG A 238 1.18 11.34 36.80
C ARG A 238 2.54 12.01 36.99
N PHE A 239 3.10 12.53 35.91
CA PHE A 239 4.35 13.29 35.86
C PHE A 239 4.13 14.62 35.12
N ARG A 240 4.73 15.72 35.61
CA ARG A 240 4.63 17.04 34.97
C ARG A 240 5.97 17.44 34.39
N ALA A 241 5.96 17.78 33.09
CA ALA A 241 7.12 18.16 32.31
C ALA A 241 7.01 19.63 31.87
N PRO A 242 7.80 20.54 32.45
CA PRO A 242 7.83 21.94 32.02
C PRO A 242 8.63 22.09 30.72
N ALA A 243 7.97 22.56 29.66
CA ALA A 243 8.58 22.90 28.39
C ALA A 243 8.95 24.39 28.35
N ARG A 244 10.12 24.70 27.79
CA ARG A 244 10.67 26.07 27.72
C ARG A 244 10.04 26.94 26.64
N SER A 245 9.18 26.36 25.81
CA SER A 245 8.44 27.02 24.75
C SER A 245 7.17 26.23 24.47
N GLN A 246 6.32 26.74 23.58
CA GLN A 246 5.20 25.97 23.06
C GLN A 246 5.67 24.70 22.37
N VAL A 247 5.00 23.58 22.64
CA VAL A 247 5.26 22.28 22.01
C VAL A 247 4.30 22.02 20.86
N THR A 248 4.82 21.52 19.74
CA THR A 248 4.02 21.24 18.53
C THR A 248 3.69 19.75 18.39
N MET A 249 4.73 18.92 18.35
CA MET A 249 4.64 17.48 18.19
C MET A 249 5.46 16.81 19.29
N VAL A 250 4.87 15.84 19.98
CA VAL A 250 5.54 15.13 21.07
C VAL A 250 5.46 13.63 20.89
N ARG A 251 6.54 12.95 21.27
CA ARG A 251 6.61 11.50 21.46
C ARG A 251 6.52 11.18 22.93
N GLU A 252 5.75 10.16 23.27
CA GLU A 252 5.58 9.69 24.64
C GLU A 252 6.20 8.31 24.82
N GLU A 253 6.80 8.07 25.99
CA GLU A 253 7.34 6.76 26.34
C GLU A 253 7.08 6.45 27.81
N LEU A 254 6.54 5.24 28.05
CA LEU A 254 6.39 4.65 29.38
C LEU A 254 7.29 3.42 29.49
N PHE A 255 8.22 3.48 30.44
CA PHE A 255 9.20 2.43 30.66
C PHE A 255 9.21 1.98 32.12
N CYS A 256 9.52 0.71 32.34
CA CYS A 256 9.78 0.15 33.67
C CYS A 256 11.08 -0.64 33.61
N PRO A 257 12.09 -0.35 34.46
CA PRO A 257 13.38 -1.04 34.44
C PRO A 257 13.27 -2.56 34.55
N VAL A 258 12.19 -3.07 35.16
CA VAL A 258 11.96 -4.49 35.36
C VAL A 258 11.08 -5.13 34.27
N ARG A 259 10.23 -4.34 33.59
CA ARG A 259 9.23 -4.84 32.62
C ARG A 259 9.51 -4.42 31.17
N GLY A 260 10.55 -3.63 30.95
CA GLY A 260 10.86 -3.02 29.66
C GLY A 260 9.91 -1.87 29.31
N VAL A 261 9.77 -1.60 28.01
CA VAL A 261 8.84 -0.60 27.47
C VAL A 261 7.41 -1.11 27.68
N LEU A 262 6.56 -0.30 28.29
CA LEU A 262 5.15 -0.61 28.57
C LEU A 262 4.18 0.08 27.61
N ASP A 263 4.55 1.25 27.10
CA ASP A 263 3.77 2.03 26.15
C ASP A 263 4.72 2.98 25.40
N ARG A 264 4.49 3.19 24.10
CA ARG A 264 5.24 4.14 23.28
C ARG A 264 4.33 4.67 22.18
N GLU A 265 4.21 6.00 22.10
CA GLU A 265 3.48 6.68 21.03
C GLU A 265 4.47 7.23 20.01
N PRO A 266 4.26 7.10 18.69
CA PRO A 266 5.03 7.89 17.73
C PRO A 266 4.79 9.39 17.94
N PRO A 267 5.62 10.29 17.36
CA PRO A 267 5.38 11.72 17.48
C PRO A 267 3.98 12.13 16.99
N THR A 268 3.13 12.68 17.87
CA THR A 268 1.78 13.15 17.56
C THR A 268 1.64 14.65 17.81
N PHE A 269 0.79 15.31 17.01
CA PHE A 269 0.56 16.75 17.08
C PHE A 269 -0.49 17.10 18.14
N PHE A 270 -0.30 18.20 18.86
CA PHE A 270 -1.41 18.87 19.52
C PHE A 270 -2.15 19.74 18.49
N PHE A 271 -3.40 19.40 18.17
CA PHE A 271 -4.23 20.21 17.29
C PHE A 271 -4.47 21.61 17.89
N ARG A 272 -3.89 22.63 17.27
CA ARG A 272 -4.02 24.05 17.67
C ARG A 272 -4.41 24.95 16.50
N SER A 273 -3.85 24.68 15.31
CA SER A 273 -4.17 25.33 14.04
C SER A 273 -3.60 24.50 12.89
N VAL A 274 -4.22 24.54 11.71
CA VAL A 274 -3.70 23.91 10.49
C VAL A 274 -2.83 24.92 9.75
N SER A 275 -1.52 24.67 9.67
CA SER A 275 -0.61 25.41 8.80
C SER A 275 0.12 24.41 7.91
N VAL A 276 -0.10 24.51 6.59
CA VAL A 276 0.58 23.69 5.58
C VAL A 276 1.90 24.39 5.24
N SER A 277 3.02 23.76 5.59
CA SER A 277 4.34 24.18 5.12
C SER A 277 5.02 23.02 4.40
N SER A 278 5.31 23.19 3.12
CA SER A 278 6.09 22.24 2.33
C SER A 278 7.58 22.41 2.63
N SER A 279 8.21 21.40 3.23
CA SER A 279 9.67 21.32 3.30
C SER A 279 10.19 20.49 2.13
N VAL A 280 11.04 21.09 1.31
CA VAL A 280 11.82 20.39 0.28
C VAL A 280 13.01 19.72 0.98
N VAL A 281 13.05 18.39 0.94
CA VAL A 281 14.25 17.65 1.37
C VAL A 281 15.28 17.75 0.25
N ALA A 282 16.40 18.39 0.54
CA ALA A 282 17.55 18.47 -0.34
C ALA A 282 18.39 17.20 -0.27
N GLU A 283 19.09 16.91 -1.37
CA GLU A 283 20.01 15.80 -1.63
C GLU A 283 19.38 14.48 -2.12
N ALA A 284 18.68 14.55 -3.26
CA ALA A 284 18.63 13.46 -4.23
C ALA A 284 19.08 14.00 -5.60
N LYS A 285 19.83 13.19 -6.37
CA LYS A 285 20.28 13.56 -7.72
C LYS A 285 19.06 13.85 -8.60
N ALA A 286 18.98 15.05 -9.15
CA ALA A 286 17.82 15.55 -9.87
C ALA A 286 18.00 15.38 -11.40
N ARG A 287 16.97 14.86 -12.09
CA ARG A 287 16.84 14.86 -13.55
C ARG A 287 15.91 16.00 -13.95
N HIS A 288 16.39 16.91 -14.78
CA HIS A 288 15.54 17.94 -15.40
C HIS A 288 14.87 17.37 -16.64
N VAL A 289 13.55 17.51 -16.71
CA VAL A 289 12.73 16.98 -17.79
C VAL A 289 11.94 18.13 -18.41
N ASP A 290 12.15 18.34 -19.70
CA ASP A 290 11.39 19.32 -20.47
C ASP A 290 9.91 18.92 -20.56
N PRO A 291 8.99 19.90 -20.61
CA PRO A 291 7.58 19.63 -20.81
C PRO A 291 7.33 18.95 -22.18
N PRO A 292 6.26 18.13 -22.31
CA PRO A 292 5.79 17.66 -23.60
C PRO A 292 5.42 18.83 -24.52
N ALA A 293 5.55 18.65 -25.85
CA ALA A 293 5.30 19.73 -26.81
C ALA A 293 3.84 20.21 -26.82
N ARG A 294 2.90 19.36 -26.38
CA ARG A 294 1.47 19.69 -26.20
C ARG A 294 1.20 20.67 -25.06
N THR A 295 2.15 20.87 -24.14
CA THR A 295 2.04 21.79 -23.00
C THR A 295 3.29 22.68 -22.91
N PRO A 296 3.54 23.55 -23.90
CA PRO A 296 4.78 24.32 -23.99
C PRO A 296 4.92 25.35 -22.86
N ASP A 297 3.81 25.80 -22.27
CA ASP A 297 3.78 26.75 -21.15
C ASP A 297 4.03 26.08 -19.77
N ALA A 298 4.12 24.75 -19.72
CA ALA A 298 4.40 24.04 -18.47
C ALA A 298 5.90 24.16 -18.13
N ALA A 299 6.20 24.45 -16.86
CA ALA A 299 7.59 24.51 -16.41
C ALA A 299 8.28 23.14 -16.53
N ALA A 300 9.58 23.15 -16.82
CA ALA A 300 10.41 21.94 -16.75
C ALA A 300 10.28 21.30 -15.36
N ARG A 301 10.09 19.98 -15.32
CA ARG A 301 9.90 19.24 -14.07
C ARG A 301 11.23 18.66 -13.59
N THR A 302 11.44 18.67 -12.28
CA THR A 302 12.59 18.02 -11.66
C THR A 302 12.15 16.68 -11.09
N VAL A 303 12.75 15.59 -11.59
CA VAL A 303 12.48 14.23 -11.13
C VAL A 303 13.68 13.76 -10.31
N TYR A 304 13.46 13.43 -9.05
CA TYR A 304 14.53 12.90 -8.20
C TYR A 304 14.80 11.43 -8.55
N VAL A 305 16.02 11.17 -9.00
CA VAL A 305 16.47 9.86 -9.44
C VAL A 305 17.10 9.11 -8.27
N ARG A 306 16.51 7.98 -7.93
CA ARG A 306 16.99 7.05 -6.91
C ARG A 306 17.92 6.03 -7.56
N PRO A 307 19.06 5.69 -6.94
CA PRO A 307 19.92 4.63 -7.47
C PRO A 307 19.16 3.31 -7.59
N THR A 308 19.55 2.50 -8.58
CA THR A 308 19.01 1.14 -8.73
C THR A 308 19.21 0.42 -7.40
N PRO A 309 18.15 -0.16 -6.79
CA PRO A 309 18.33 -0.96 -5.60
C PRO A 309 19.31 -2.08 -5.93
N ALA A 310 20.44 -2.17 -5.23
CA ALA A 310 21.32 -3.30 -5.38
C ALA A 310 20.48 -4.57 -5.16
N GLN A 311 20.43 -5.46 -6.15
CA GLN A 311 19.82 -6.77 -6.02
C GLN A 311 20.66 -7.56 -5.03
N ARG A 312 20.40 -7.33 -3.74
CA ARG A 312 21.06 -8.03 -2.65
C ARG A 312 20.66 -9.49 -2.78
N SER A 313 21.66 -10.36 -2.92
CA SER A 313 21.52 -11.81 -2.66
C SER A 313 20.66 -11.97 -1.43
N ALA A 314 19.48 -12.59 -1.58
CA ALA A 314 18.46 -12.64 -0.54
C ALA A 314 19.11 -13.13 0.77
N PRO A 315 19.33 -12.25 1.75
CA PRO A 315 19.93 -12.67 3.00
C PRO A 315 18.95 -13.63 3.69
N PRO A 316 19.41 -14.49 4.62
CA PRO A 316 18.56 -15.49 5.25
C PRO A 316 17.26 -14.89 5.76
N ILE A 317 16.16 -15.63 5.59
CA ILE A 317 14.84 -15.16 5.99
C ILE A 317 14.79 -15.07 7.53
N THR A 318 14.82 -13.85 8.05
CA THR A 318 14.58 -13.57 9.47
C THR A 318 13.07 -13.38 9.69
N PRO A 319 12.55 -13.58 10.92
CA PRO A 319 11.13 -13.35 11.21
C PRO A 319 10.65 -11.95 10.83
N LEU A 320 11.44 -10.92 11.16
CA LEU A 320 11.15 -9.53 10.76
C LEU A 320 10.97 -9.38 9.24
N ARG A 321 11.83 -10.03 8.44
CA ARG A 321 11.72 -9.95 6.97
C ARG A 321 10.59 -10.77 6.40
N ALA A 322 10.27 -11.90 7.04
CA ALA A 322 9.06 -12.64 6.70
C ALA A 322 7.84 -11.75 6.95
N LEU A 323 7.81 -11.00 8.06
CA LEU A 323 6.72 -10.05 8.32
C LEU A 323 6.70 -8.92 7.30
N GLU A 324 7.83 -8.25 7.04
CA GLU A 324 7.91 -7.16 6.04
C GLU A 324 7.35 -7.63 4.69
N ARG A 325 7.74 -8.83 4.23
CA ARG A 325 7.21 -9.42 2.99
C ARG A 325 5.70 -9.65 3.04
N LEU A 326 5.15 -10.12 4.17
CA LEU A 326 3.71 -10.32 4.33
C LEU A 326 2.96 -8.97 4.30
N GLN A 327 3.53 -7.95 4.95
CA GLN A 327 2.97 -6.60 4.99
C GLN A 327 3.04 -5.92 3.63
N ASP A 328 4.16 -6.05 2.91
CA ASP A 328 4.36 -5.54 1.56
C ASP A 328 3.37 -6.23 0.60
N ALA A 329 3.28 -7.56 0.64
CA ALA A 329 2.35 -8.30 -0.20
C ALA A 329 0.88 -7.95 0.10
N ARG A 330 0.54 -7.67 1.37
CA ARG A 330 -0.77 -7.13 1.74
C ARG A 330 -0.96 -5.72 1.17
N ALA A 331 0.03 -4.85 1.31
CA ALA A 331 -0.02 -3.48 0.80
C ALA A 331 -0.15 -3.45 -0.73
N GLU A 332 0.49 -4.38 -1.44
CA GLU A 332 0.31 -4.59 -2.89
C GLU A 332 -1.12 -5.02 -3.23
N ARG A 333 -1.70 -5.94 -2.45
CA ARG A 333 -3.08 -6.42 -2.66
C ARG A 333 -4.15 -5.38 -2.27
N GLN A 334 -3.93 -4.60 -1.21
CA GLN A 334 -5.01 -3.86 -0.51
C GLN A 334 -4.71 -2.37 -0.25
N GLY A 335 -3.48 -1.91 -0.51
CA GLY A 335 -2.98 -0.56 -0.20
C GLY A 335 -2.28 -0.44 1.15
N ALA A 336 -1.37 0.54 1.29
CA ALA A 336 -0.55 0.75 2.50
C ALA A 336 -1.32 1.29 3.72
N LEU A 337 -2.54 1.82 3.53
CA LEU A 337 -3.39 2.39 4.57
C LEU A 337 -4.81 1.80 4.46
N ARG A 338 -5.20 0.91 5.39
CA ARG A 338 -6.61 0.66 5.72
C ARG A 338 -6.75 0.25 7.20
N PRO A 339 -7.47 1.05 7.99
CA PRO A 339 -8.65 0.59 8.74
C PRO A 339 -9.76 1.68 8.76
N ALA A 340 -11.06 1.47 9.01
CA ALA A 340 -11.90 0.35 9.40
C ALA A 340 -13.29 0.57 8.72
N GLU A 341 -14.06 -0.49 8.45
CA GLU A 341 -15.50 -0.43 8.11
C GLU A 341 -15.98 0.19 6.78
N ALA A 342 -15.19 0.24 5.70
CA ALA A 342 -15.69 0.77 4.42
C ALA A 342 -16.33 -0.28 3.47
N PRO A 343 -17.55 -0.03 2.95
CA PRO A 343 -18.12 -0.67 1.77
C PRO A 343 -17.28 -0.45 0.51
N GLN A 344 -17.53 -1.28 -0.51
CA GLN A 344 -16.72 -1.41 -1.71
C GLN A 344 -16.70 -0.17 -2.60
N VAL A 345 -15.55 0.48 -2.69
CA VAL A 345 -15.01 0.84 -4.01
C VAL A 345 -13.97 -0.24 -4.32
N PRO A 346 -14.07 -1.00 -5.43
CA PRO A 346 -13.08 -2.02 -5.73
C PRO A 346 -11.69 -1.38 -5.80
N PRO A 347 -10.71 -1.86 -5.00
CA PRO A 347 -9.32 -1.50 -5.21
C PRO A 347 -8.95 -1.99 -6.61
N GLY A 348 -8.72 -1.05 -7.51
CA GLY A 348 -8.55 -1.38 -8.91
C GLY A 348 -9.60 -0.82 -9.85
N VAL A 349 -10.41 0.17 -9.48
CA VAL A 349 -11.13 1.00 -10.46
C VAL A 349 -10.92 2.47 -10.12
N ARG A 350 -10.40 3.26 -11.06
CA ARG A 350 -10.27 4.72 -10.94
C ARG A 350 -11.08 5.39 -12.05
N LEU A 351 -12.06 6.17 -11.63
CA LEU A 351 -12.85 7.05 -12.48
C LEU A 351 -12.18 8.43 -12.55
N PHE A 352 -12.15 9.03 -13.73
CA PHE A 352 -11.70 10.40 -13.96
C PHE A 352 -12.78 11.17 -14.72
N GLU A 353 -13.13 12.35 -14.24
CA GLU A 353 -14.15 13.21 -14.84
C GLU A 353 -13.52 14.55 -15.23
N HIS A 354 -13.44 14.84 -16.52
CA HIS A 354 -12.94 16.11 -17.10
C HIS A 354 -11.62 16.68 -16.54
N ASN A 355 -10.80 15.88 -15.86
CA ASN A 355 -9.60 16.34 -15.19
C ASN A 355 -8.33 15.68 -15.76
N ARG A 356 -7.91 16.16 -16.93
CA ARG A 356 -6.73 15.66 -17.65
C ARG A 356 -5.47 15.76 -16.79
N GLU A 357 -5.30 16.86 -16.07
CA GLU A 357 -4.11 17.13 -15.25
C GLU A 357 -3.99 16.15 -14.09
N GLU A 358 -5.06 16.00 -13.29
CA GLU A 358 -5.09 15.01 -12.21
C GLU A 358 -4.90 13.58 -12.74
N THR A 359 -5.54 13.25 -13.87
CA THR A 359 -5.39 11.93 -14.50
C THR A 359 -3.94 11.64 -14.86
N VAL A 360 -3.27 12.58 -15.51
CA VAL A 360 -1.85 12.45 -15.88
C VAL A 360 -0.98 12.33 -14.63
N ASN A 361 -1.19 13.17 -13.64
CA ASN A 361 -0.41 13.17 -12.40
C ASN A 361 -0.56 11.84 -11.66
N TRP A 362 -1.77 11.28 -11.64
CA TRP A 362 -2.03 9.98 -11.04
C TRP A 362 -1.31 8.84 -11.80
N ILE A 363 -1.38 8.81 -13.13
CA ILE A 363 -0.66 7.81 -13.94
C ILE A 363 0.85 7.96 -13.76
N CYS A 364 1.37 9.19 -13.72
CA CYS A 364 2.78 9.45 -13.43
C CYS A 364 3.16 8.97 -12.03
N GLY A 365 2.27 9.10 -11.03
CA GLY A 365 2.45 8.57 -9.69
C GLY A 365 2.55 7.04 -9.66
N LEU A 366 1.76 6.34 -10.50
CA LEU A 366 1.90 4.90 -10.69
C LEU A 366 3.27 4.56 -11.30
N ILE A 367 3.63 5.21 -12.41
CA ILE A 367 4.89 4.94 -13.12
C ILE A 367 6.13 5.28 -12.27
N ALA A 368 6.05 6.30 -11.43
CA ALA A 368 7.08 6.65 -10.47
C ALA A 368 7.43 5.50 -9.50
N SER A 369 6.48 4.58 -9.29
CA SER A 369 6.67 3.40 -8.44
C SER A 369 7.36 2.22 -9.15
N ALA A 370 7.64 2.30 -10.45
CA ALA A 370 8.34 1.23 -11.18
C ALA A 370 9.76 1.00 -10.66
N ARG A 371 10.16 -0.26 -10.52
CA ARG A 371 11.50 -0.67 -10.06
C ARG A 371 12.33 -1.35 -11.14
N SER A 372 11.68 -2.08 -12.04
CA SER A 372 12.35 -2.85 -13.09
C SER A 372 11.94 -2.41 -14.48
N HIS A 373 10.64 -2.32 -14.77
CA HIS A 373 10.16 -1.99 -16.11
C HIS A 373 8.75 -1.39 -16.14
N VAL A 374 8.48 -0.67 -17.22
CA VAL A 374 7.16 -0.13 -17.59
C VAL A 374 6.87 -0.55 -19.02
N LEU A 375 5.70 -1.14 -19.27
CA LEU A 375 5.21 -1.43 -20.61
C LEU A 375 3.91 -0.66 -20.89
N LEU A 376 3.98 0.24 -21.86
CA LEU A 376 2.86 1.03 -22.37
C LEU A 376 2.25 0.34 -23.59
N VAL A 377 1.07 -0.24 -23.44
CA VAL A 377 0.31 -0.83 -24.56
C VAL A 377 -0.77 0.15 -24.95
N ASP A 378 -0.59 0.85 -26.07
CA ASP A 378 -1.61 1.77 -26.59
C ASP A 378 -1.47 1.95 -28.11
N PRO A 379 -2.49 1.59 -28.91
CA PRO A 379 -2.47 1.79 -30.35
C PRO A 379 -2.20 3.24 -30.80
N TYR A 380 -2.56 4.19 -29.93
CA TYR A 380 -2.51 5.61 -30.20
C TYR A 380 -1.42 6.35 -29.45
N LEU A 381 -0.53 5.66 -28.74
CA LEU A 381 0.62 6.28 -28.07
C LEU A 381 1.37 7.19 -29.06
N ASP A 382 1.65 8.42 -28.65
CA ASP A 382 2.50 9.35 -29.38
C ASP A 382 3.78 9.72 -28.64
N ALA A 383 4.60 10.53 -29.30
CA ALA A 383 5.90 10.92 -28.78
C ALA A 383 5.78 11.84 -27.54
N ASP A 384 4.70 12.63 -27.44
CA ASP A 384 4.43 13.44 -26.25
C ASP A 384 3.97 12.55 -25.09
N ASP A 385 3.12 11.56 -25.35
CA ASP A 385 2.71 10.59 -24.34
C ASP A 385 3.93 9.80 -23.84
N LEU A 386 4.78 9.32 -24.76
CA LEU A 386 6.03 8.65 -24.40
C LEU A 386 6.88 9.54 -23.51
N GLN A 387 7.07 10.82 -23.87
CA GLN A 387 7.83 11.75 -23.03
C GLN A 387 7.17 11.97 -21.67
N GLN A 388 5.86 12.20 -21.63
CA GLN A 388 5.09 12.48 -20.42
C GLN A 388 5.17 11.33 -19.41
N PHE A 389 5.05 10.09 -19.89
CA PHE A 389 4.97 8.91 -19.03
C PHE A 389 6.34 8.29 -18.77
N ALA A 390 7.21 8.16 -19.76
CA ALA A 390 8.55 7.56 -19.60
C ALA A 390 9.39 8.31 -18.54
N THR A 391 9.34 9.64 -18.59
CA THR A 391 10.14 10.49 -17.69
C THR A 391 9.57 10.57 -16.27
N ALA A 392 8.44 9.91 -15.97
CA ALA A 392 7.89 9.84 -14.62
C ALA A 392 8.60 8.80 -13.74
N THR A 393 9.41 7.91 -14.31
CA THR A 393 10.19 6.91 -13.59
C THR A 393 11.18 7.56 -12.63
N GLN A 394 11.24 7.06 -11.39
CA GLN A 394 12.10 7.63 -10.32
C GLN A 394 13.32 6.78 -9.98
N TYR A 395 13.49 5.59 -10.58
CA TYR A 395 14.62 4.69 -10.31
C TYR A 395 15.53 4.59 -11.54
N GLN A 396 16.85 4.54 -11.30
CA GLN A 396 17.83 4.31 -12.36
C GLN A 396 17.66 2.91 -12.97
N GLY A 397 17.83 2.82 -14.29
CA GLY A 397 17.84 1.55 -14.99
C GLY A 397 16.47 0.91 -15.23
N VAL A 398 15.36 1.60 -14.93
CA VAL A 398 14.01 1.12 -15.29
C VAL A 398 13.88 1.03 -16.81
N ALA A 399 13.54 -0.14 -17.33
CA ALA A 399 13.29 -0.35 -18.75
C ALA A 399 11.93 0.24 -19.15
N ILE A 400 11.88 0.97 -20.26
CA ILE A 400 10.66 1.57 -20.79
C ILE A 400 10.35 0.92 -22.12
N ARG A 401 9.22 0.22 -22.16
CA ARG A 401 8.75 -0.52 -23.31
C ARG A 401 7.44 0.05 -23.81
N GLY A 402 7.25 0.06 -25.13
CA GLY A 402 6.02 0.53 -25.75
C GLY A 402 5.55 -0.45 -26.81
N LEU A 403 4.28 -0.82 -26.77
CA LEU A 403 3.66 -1.66 -27.77
C LEU A 403 2.52 -0.88 -28.44
N ILE A 404 2.73 -0.55 -29.72
CA ILE A 404 1.83 0.34 -30.45
C ILE A 404 1.28 -0.32 -31.72
N ASN A 405 0.21 0.25 -32.25
CA ASN A 405 -0.39 -0.15 -33.52
C ASN A 405 -0.84 1.10 -34.29
N PRO A 406 0.08 1.77 -35.02
CA PRO A 406 -0.20 3.04 -35.68
C PRO A 406 -1.27 2.89 -36.77
N ARG A 407 -2.30 3.75 -36.75
CA ARG A 407 -3.33 3.73 -37.81
C ARG A 407 -2.71 3.91 -39.21
N PRO A 408 -3.26 3.22 -40.23
CA PRO A 408 -2.90 3.51 -41.61
C PRO A 408 -3.17 4.99 -41.90
N ARG A 409 -2.16 5.71 -42.41
CA ARG A 409 -2.12 7.18 -42.66
C ARG A 409 -1.70 8.07 -41.49
N ARG A 410 -1.31 7.55 -40.32
CA ARG A 410 -0.80 8.38 -39.21
C ARG A 410 0.48 9.16 -39.58
N HIS A 411 1.29 8.62 -40.49
CA HIS A 411 2.45 9.27 -41.11
C HIS A 411 2.12 10.54 -41.92
N LYS A 412 0.83 10.85 -42.16
CA LYS A 412 0.37 12.05 -42.88
C LYS A 412 0.12 13.25 -41.98
N ARG A 413 0.13 13.06 -40.65
CA ARG A 413 -0.01 14.17 -39.70
C ARG A 413 1.37 14.75 -39.44
N ILE A 414 1.52 16.00 -39.85
CA ILE A 414 2.65 16.87 -39.55
C ILE A 414 2.24 17.70 -38.32
N ASP A 415 3.11 17.78 -37.33
CA ASP A 415 2.89 18.62 -36.16
C ASP A 415 3.04 20.12 -36.51
N PRO A 416 2.72 21.05 -35.59
CA PRO A 416 2.88 22.50 -35.85
C PRO A 416 4.32 22.93 -36.16
N SER A 417 5.32 22.15 -35.74
CA SER A 417 6.74 22.36 -36.00
C SER A 417 7.21 21.82 -37.36
N GLY A 418 6.36 21.12 -38.12
CA GLY A 418 6.72 20.57 -39.43
C GLY A 418 7.25 19.13 -39.40
N ASP A 419 7.31 18.50 -38.23
CA ASP A 419 7.83 17.14 -38.07
C ASP A 419 6.73 16.09 -38.22
N SER A 420 7.07 14.96 -38.84
CA SER A 420 6.15 13.83 -38.91
C SER A 420 6.12 13.09 -37.57
N PHE A 421 4.97 12.46 -37.27
CA PHE A 421 4.82 11.60 -36.08
C PHE A 421 6.00 10.65 -35.84
N GLY A 422 6.50 10.00 -36.91
CA GLY A 422 7.57 9.04 -36.76
C GLY A 422 8.92 9.68 -36.50
N ASP A 423 9.20 10.84 -37.08
CA ASP A 423 10.47 11.55 -36.86
C ASP A 423 10.53 12.14 -35.45
N LEU A 424 9.40 12.63 -34.91
CA LEU A 424 9.28 13.04 -33.52
C LEU A 424 9.47 11.84 -32.56
N MET A 425 8.84 10.70 -32.83
CA MET A 425 9.00 9.49 -32.02
C MET A 425 10.46 9.01 -32.03
N LEU A 426 11.12 8.97 -33.19
CA LEU A 426 12.53 8.59 -33.31
C LEU A 426 13.45 9.50 -32.50
N ARG A 427 13.24 10.83 -32.56
CA ARG A 427 14.01 11.78 -31.75
C ARG A 427 13.84 11.54 -30.26
N LYS A 428 12.61 11.27 -29.79
CA LYS A 428 12.36 11.00 -28.36
C LYS A 428 12.97 9.68 -27.93
N ILE A 429 12.88 8.61 -28.73
CA ILE A 429 13.56 7.33 -28.45
C ILE A 429 15.07 7.53 -28.33
N ALA A 430 15.68 8.27 -29.28
CA ALA A 430 17.11 8.58 -29.24
C ALA A 430 17.49 9.39 -27.99
N ALA A 431 16.69 10.39 -27.62
CA ALA A 431 16.90 11.18 -26.41
C ALA A 431 16.82 10.32 -25.13
N PHE A 432 15.91 9.34 -25.06
CA PHE A 432 15.82 8.44 -23.91
C PHE A 432 16.95 7.40 -23.83
N ARG A 433 17.58 7.07 -24.97
CA ARG A 433 18.74 6.18 -25.01
C ARG A 433 20.07 6.88 -24.69
N ASP A 434 20.06 8.20 -24.54
CA ASP A 434 21.24 8.94 -24.10
C ASP A 434 21.66 8.44 -22.70
N PRO A 435 22.88 7.89 -22.54
CA PRO A 435 23.37 7.42 -21.24
C PRO A 435 23.33 8.49 -20.15
N ALA A 436 23.42 9.79 -20.51
CA ALA A 436 23.30 10.89 -19.57
C ALA A 436 21.92 10.97 -18.90
N GLN A 437 20.90 10.37 -19.51
CA GLN A 437 19.54 10.32 -18.96
C GLN A 437 19.35 9.16 -17.97
N GLU A 438 20.26 8.18 -17.88
CA GLU A 438 20.22 7.07 -16.91
C GLU A 438 18.93 6.23 -16.91
N PHE A 439 18.22 6.19 -18.05
CA PHE A 439 17.14 5.22 -18.25
C PHE A 439 17.72 3.81 -18.47
N GLY A 440 16.90 2.78 -18.24
CA GLY A 440 17.22 1.41 -18.65
C GLY A 440 17.06 1.21 -20.16
N GLU A 441 16.72 -0.01 -20.55
CA GLU A 441 16.40 -0.33 -21.94
C GLU A 441 15.17 0.46 -22.43
N ILE A 442 15.28 1.14 -23.58
CA ILE A 442 14.16 1.81 -24.26
C ILE A 442 13.83 1.07 -25.55
N ASP A 443 12.66 0.42 -25.58
CA ASP A 443 12.24 -0.41 -26.71
C ASP A 443 10.76 -0.15 -27.08
N ILE A 444 10.53 0.47 -28.23
CA ILE A 444 9.19 0.73 -28.77
C ILE A 444 8.98 -0.15 -29.98
N ARG A 445 7.91 -0.95 -29.96
CA ARG A 445 7.60 -1.94 -30.99
C ARG A 445 6.20 -1.77 -31.58
N VAL A 446 6.06 -2.18 -32.83
CA VAL A 446 4.83 -2.12 -33.62
C VAL A 446 4.30 -3.54 -33.85
N SER A 447 3.09 -3.81 -33.39
CA SER A 447 2.43 -5.10 -33.63
C SER A 447 1.76 -5.12 -35.00
N ARG A 448 2.19 -6.02 -35.89
CA ARG A 448 1.55 -6.27 -37.21
C ARG A 448 0.57 -7.46 -37.19
N GLY A 449 0.83 -8.46 -36.36
CA GLY A 449 0.11 -9.75 -36.37
C GLY A 449 -1.21 -9.75 -35.59
N ARG A 450 -1.30 -8.94 -34.52
CA ARG A 450 -2.51 -8.81 -33.69
C ARG A 450 -2.97 -7.36 -33.67
N ARG A 451 -4.24 -7.11 -34.01
CA ARG A 451 -4.81 -5.77 -33.85
C ARG A 451 -5.00 -5.49 -32.36
N LEU A 452 -4.02 -4.82 -31.77
CA LEU A 452 -4.15 -4.26 -30.43
C LEU A 452 -5.24 -3.18 -30.47
N HIS A 453 -6.33 -3.43 -29.76
CA HIS A 453 -7.43 -2.48 -29.57
C HIS A 453 -7.54 -2.00 -28.13
N ASP A 454 -7.09 -2.84 -27.20
CA ASP A 454 -7.08 -2.60 -25.77
C ASP A 454 -5.81 -1.88 -25.35
N ARG A 455 -5.87 -1.26 -24.16
CA ARG A 455 -4.79 -0.42 -23.65
C ARG A 455 -4.42 -0.88 -22.26
N PHE A 456 -3.13 -1.07 -22.05
CA PHE A 456 -2.61 -1.55 -20.79
C PHE A 456 -1.42 -0.71 -20.36
N LEU A 457 -1.32 -0.49 -19.06
CA LEU A 457 -0.12 0.00 -18.39
C LEU A 457 0.36 -1.12 -17.48
N GLN A 458 1.50 -1.71 -17.81
CA GLN A 458 2.17 -2.66 -16.94
C GLN A 458 3.33 -1.96 -16.24
N ILE A 459 3.40 -2.12 -14.93
CA ILE A 459 4.47 -1.61 -14.05
C ILE A 459 4.94 -2.80 -13.23
N ASP A 460 6.15 -3.27 -13.50
CA ASP A 460 6.67 -4.50 -12.90
C ASP A 460 5.65 -5.66 -13.07
N ASP A 461 5.13 -6.22 -11.98
CA ASP A 461 4.16 -7.33 -11.99
C ASP A 461 2.69 -6.86 -11.96
N VAL A 462 2.45 -5.55 -11.99
CA VAL A 462 1.12 -4.94 -11.86
C VAL A 462 0.62 -4.47 -13.23
N ILE A 463 -0.61 -4.85 -13.61
CA ILE A 463 -1.22 -4.45 -14.90
C ILE A 463 -2.52 -3.68 -14.68
N TRP A 464 -2.63 -2.53 -15.32
CA TRP A 464 -3.85 -1.73 -15.42
C TRP A 464 -4.39 -1.73 -16.84
N HIS A 465 -5.69 -1.95 -16.99
CA HIS A 465 -6.45 -1.69 -18.20
C HIS A 465 -6.92 -0.23 -18.24
N ALA A 466 -6.82 0.43 -19.39
CA ALA A 466 -7.29 1.80 -19.60
C ALA A 466 -8.40 1.85 -20.66
N GLY A 467 -9.56 2.40 -20.28
CA GLY A 467 -10.71 2.53 -21.19
C GLY A 467 -10.47 3.52 -22.35
N HIS A 468 -9.57 4.49 -22.16
CA HIS A 468 -9.19 5.46 -23.19
C HIS A 468 -7.68 5.43 -23.43
N SER A 469 -7.27 5.88 -24.63
CA SER A 469 -5.84 6.05 -24.94
C SER A 469 -5.20 7.04 -23.98
N PHE A 470 -3.93 6.85 -23.66
CA PHE A 470 -3.18 7.72 -22.78
C PHE A 470 -3.17 9.20 -23.25
N ASN A 471 -3.31 9.45 -24.55
CA ASN A 471 -3.46 10.81 -25.10
C ASN A 471 -4.84 11.44 -24.90
N LYS A 472 -5.87 10.67 -24.56
CA LYS A 472 -7.27 11.12 -24.38
C LYS A 472 -7.82 10.90 -22.97
N MET A 473 -7.13 10.12 -22.15
CA MET A 473 -7.50 9.86 -20.77
C MET A 473 -7.69 11.15 -19.97
N GLY A 474 -8.85 11.33 -19.35
CA GLY A 474 -9.21 12.52 -18.58
C GLY A 474 -9.57 13.76 -19.41
N ALA A 475 -9.55 13.67 -20.75
CA ALA A 475 -9.96 14.77 -21.64
C ALA A 475 -11.45 14.71 -22.05
N GLY A 476 -12.12 13.56 -21.83
CA GLY A 476 -13.55 13.38 -22.08
C GLY A 476 -14.37 13.42 -20.79
N GLU A 477 -15.69 13.22 -20.91
CA GLU A 477 -16.60 13.35 -19.78
C GLU A 477 -16.30 12.36 -18.66
N ILE A 478 -15.99 11.12 -19.04
CA ILE A 478 -15.65 10.03 -18.13
C ILE A 478 -14.51 9.20 -18.72
N SER A 479 -13.48 8.91 -17.92
CA SER A 479 -12.43 7.94 -18.22
C SER A 479 -12.27 6.95 -17.07
N LEU A 480 -11.89 5.72 -17.40
CA LEU A 480 -11.78 4.62 -16.42
C LEU A 480 -10.45 3.90 -16.57
N MET A 481 -9.79 3.61 -15.45
CA MET A 481 -8.72 2.62 -15.37
C MET A 481 -9.07 1.52 -14.38
N THR A 482 -8.78 0.28 -14.76
CA THR A 482 -9.10 -0.91 -13.95
C THR A 482 -7.86 -1.75 -13.73
N LEU A 483 -7.54 -2.11 -12.49
CA LEU A 483 -6.46 -3.04 -12.15
C LEU A 483 -6.87 -4.46 -12.54
N VAL A 484 -5.95 -5.18 -13.17
CA VAL A 484 -6.16 -6.57 -13.57
C VAL A 484 -5.87 -7.47 -12.36
N ALA A 485 -6.89 -8.16 -11.84
CA ALA A 485 -6.80 -8.94 -10.61
C ALA A 485 -5.88 -10.18 -10.72
N GLN A 486 -5.75 -10.76 -11.91
CA GLN A 486 -4.90 -11.93 -12.19
C GLN A 486 -4.02 -11.65 -13.41
N PRO A 487 -2.92 -10.91 -13.24
CA PRO A 487 -2.17 -10.39 -14.37
C PRO A 487 -1.31 -11.45 -15.08
N THR A 488 -1.06 -12.63 -14.50
CA THR A 488 -0.05 -13.59 -15.00
C THR A 488 -0.27 -14.01 -16.45
N GLU A 489 -1.47 -14.46 -16.81
CA GLU A 489 -1.78 -14.90 -18.18
C GLU A 489 -1.70 -13.73 -19.18
N LEU A 490 -2.20 -12.55 -18.75
CA LEU A 490 -2.14 -11.34 -19.56
C LEU A 490 -0.70 -10.84 -19.74
N ALA A 491 0.11 -10.86 -18.68
CA ALA A 491 1.52 -10.49 -18.70
C ALA A 491 2.29 -11.37 -19.68
N GLN A 492 2.04 -12.69 -19.65
CA GLN A 492 2.62 -13.62 -20.60
C GLN A 492 2.19 -13.30 -22.04
N ALA A 493 0.89 -13.10 -22.29
CA ALA A 493 0.39 -12.76 -23.63
C ALA A 493 0.95 -11.42 -24.15
N LEU A 494 1.11 -10.42 -23.28
CA LEU A 494 1.74 -9.13 -23.62
C LEU A 494 3.23 -9.30 -23.92
N ALA A 495 3.95 -10.11 -23.14
CA ALA A 495 5.37 -10.40 -23.35
C ALA A 495 5.60 -11.14 -24.68
N GLU A 496 4.78 -12.15 -24.99
CA GLU A 496 4.80 -12.88 -26.27
C GLU A 496 4.53 -11.92 -27.44
N THR A 497 3.46 -11.11 -27.33
CA THR A 497 3.11 -10.13 -28.37
C THR A 497 4.22 -9.09 -28.58
N PHE A 498 4.88 -8.66 -27.50
CA PHE A 498 6.01 -7.73 -27.58
C PHE A 498 7.23 -8.38 -28.26
N ALA A 499 7.51 -9.65 -27.95
CA ALA A 499 8.60 -10.40 -28.57
C ALA A 499 8.39 -10.59 -30.09
N GLU A 500 7.15 -10.83 -30.52
CA GLU A 500 6.76 -10.96 -31.94
C GLU A 500 6.69 -9.63 -32.70
N ALA A 501 6.52 -8.51 -31.99
CA ALA A 501 6.39 -7.19 -32.58
C ALA A 501 7.72 -6.70 -33.16
N GLU A 502 7.65 -5.90 -34.23
CA GLU A 502 8.85 -5.36 -34.87
C GLU A 502 9.29 -4.04 -34.19
N PRO A 503 10.58 -3.70 -34.14
CA PRO A 503 11.04 -2.41 -33.65
C PRO A 503 10.46 -1.23 -34.45
N PHE A 504 10.13 -0.14 -33.76
CA PHE A 504 9.52 1.05 -34.36
C PHE A 504 10.38 1.65 -35.48
N GLU A 505 11.70 1.66 -35.30
CA GLU A 505 12.68 2.16 -36.27
C GLU A 505 12.62 1.39 -37.59
N THR A 506 12.54 0.05 -37.48
CA THR A 506 12.41 -0.85 -38.62
C THR A 506 11.07 -0.67 -39.33
N TRP A 507 9.97 -0.57 -38.56
CA TRP A 507 8.65 -0.29 -39.13
C TRP A 507 8.61 1.05 -39.87
N TRP A 508 9.16 2.10 -39.26
CA TRP A 508 9.14 3.45 -39.82
C TRP A 508 9.94 3.52 -41.12
N THR A 509 11.10 2.86 -41.16
CA THR A 509 11.95 2.77 -42.36
C THR A 509 11.26 2.00 -43.49
N ASN A 510 10.61 0.89 -43.16
CA ASN A 510 9.95 -0.01 -44.12
C ASN A 510 8.49 0.38 -44.43
N ARG A 511 8.07 1.60 -44.06
CA ARG A 511 6.68 2.05 -44.25
C ARG A 511 6.33 2.09 -45.76
N PRO A 512 5.11 1.69 -46.17
CA PRO A 512 4.69 1.82 -47.55
C PRO A 512 4.78 3.28 -48.01
N ALA A 513 5.47 3.53 -49.13
CA ALA A 513 5.57 4.85 -49.72
C ALA A 513 4.18 5.40 -50.09
N ALA A 514 3.98 6.70 -49.86
CA ALA A 514 2.73 7.35 -50.21
C ALA A 514 2.63 7.50 -51.74
N ILE A 515 1.75 6.73 -52.39
CA ILE A 515 1.31 7.04 -53.75
C ILE A 515 0.38 8.25 -53.65
N TRP A 516 0.92 9.45 -53.82
CA TRP A 516 0.17 10.69 -53.92
C TRP A 516 -0.21 10.91 -55.39
N SER A 517 -1.41 10.51 -55.78
CA SER A 517 -1.90 10.81 -57.12
C SER A 517 -2.31 12.29 -57.19
N PHE A 518 -1.96 12.96 -58.29
CA PHE A 518 -2.32 14.36 -58.59
C PHE A 518 -3.83 14.66 -58.34
N ARG A 519 -4.69 13.66 -58.55
CA ARG A 519 -6.14 13.73 -58.27
C ARG A 519 -6.48 13.97 -56.79
N HIS A 520 -5.66 13.45 -55.86
CA HIS A 520 -5.85 13.67 -54.42
C HIS A 520 -5.45 15.08 -53.99
N GLU A 521 -4.44 15.68 -54.62
CA GLU A 521 -4.03 17.06 -54.31
C GLU A 521 -5.08 18.07 -54.77
N VAL A 522 -5.61 17.88 -55.98
CA VAL A 522 -6.72 18.69 -56.50
C VAL A 522 -7.95 18.56 -55.57
N GLY A 523 -8.27 17.35 -55.11
CA GLY A 523 -9.39 17.13 -54.17
C GLY A 523 -9.17 17.65 -52.75
N HIS A 524 -7.91 17.86 -52.32
CA HIS A 524 -7.57 18.46 -51.04
C HIS A 524 -7.63 19.99 -51.12
N GLN A 525 -7.10 20.58 -52.19
CA GLN A 525 -7.17 22.02 -52.44
C GLN A 525 -8.63 22.49 -52.63
N LEU A 526 -9.46 21.72 -53.35
CA LEU A 526 -10.89 22.02 -53.49
C LEU A 526 -11.66 21.99 -52.16
N ARG A 527 -11.30 21.07 -51.24
CA ARG A 527 -11.93 21.02 -49.90
C ARG A 527 -11.46 22.15 -48.97
N ARG A 528 -10.21 22.59 -49.08
CA ARG A 528 -9.72 23.80 -48.40
C ARG A 528 -10.42 25.04 -48.94
N PHE A 529 -10.64 25.12 -50.25
CA PHE A 529 -11.33 26.23 -50.88
C PHE A 529 -12.82 26.28 -50.47
N ALA A 530 -13.51 25.14 -50.45
CA ALA A 530 -14.89 25.04 -49.97
C ALA A 530 -15.04 25.50 -48.51
N LYS A 531 -14.15 25.05 -47.61
CA LYS A 531 -14.14 25.49 -46.20
C LYS A 531 -13.80 26.96 -46.01
N TRP A 532 -13.10 27.57 -46.97
CA TRP A 532 -12.80 29.00 -46.94
C TRP A 532 -14.02 29.83 -47.37
N ILE A 533 -14.81 29.34 -48.34
CA ILE A 533 -16.08 29.93 -48.78
C ILE A 533 -17.17 29.83 -47.69
N GLU A 534 -17.18 28.73 -46.91
CA GLU A 534 -18.18 28.51 -45.84
C GLU A 534 -17.92 29.32 -44.55
N ARG A 535 -16.88 30.16 -44.47
CA ARG A 535 -16.69 31.06 -43.33
C ARG A 535 -17.62 32.28 -43.46
N PRO A 536 -18.58 32.50 -42.54
CA PRO A 536 -19.33 33.75 -42.52
C PRO A 536 -18.38 34.89 -42.17
N SER A 537 -18.51 36.01 -42.87
CA SER A 537 -17.80 37.25 -42.60
C SER A 537 -18.00 37.66 -41.14
N ALA A 538 -16.92 37.96 -40.43
CA ALA A 538 -16.95 38.46 -39.07
C ALA A 538 -17.75 39.77 -39.01
N GLY A 539 -18.88 39.75 -38.30
CA GLY A 539 -19.67 40.95 -38.01
C GLY A 539 -21.16 40.77 -38.13
N GLN A 540 -21.79 40.03 -37.21
CA GLN A 540 -23.19 40.30 -36.86
C GLN A 540 -23.48 39.91 -35.41
N VAL A 541 -23.70 40.96 -34.61
CA VAL A 541 -24.27 40.91 -33.26
C VAL A 541 -25.78 40.64 -33.38
N ARG A 542 -26.29 39.69 -32.60
CA ARG A 542 -27.68 39.57 -32.13
C ARG A 542 -27.57 39.02 -30.70
N GLY A 543 -27.96 39.72 -29.63
CA GLY A 543 -29.28 40.30 -29.36
C GLY A 543 -30.23 39.14 -29.04
N GLY A 544 -30.47 38.82 -27.75
CA GLY A 544 -31.75 39.03 -27.04
C GLY A 544 -32.91 38.28 -27.72
N VAL A 545 -33.68 37.38 -27.10
CA VAL A 545 -34.51 37.45 -25.88
C VAL A 545 -35.18 36.07 -25.73
N ASP A 546 -35.50 35.69 -24.48
CA ASP A 546 -36.51 34.75 -23.93
C ASP A 546 -37.03 33.55 -24.77
N ASP A 547 -36.81 32.33 -24.27
CA ASP A 547 -37.81 31.50 -23.54
C ASP A 547 -37.12 30.29 -22.88
#